data_AF-A0A2A4V7G4-F1
#
_entry.id   AF-A0A2A4V7G4-F1
#
_cell.length_a   1.000
_cell.length_b   1.000
_cell.length_c   1.000
_cell.angle_alpha   90.00
_cell.angle_beta   90.00
_cell.angle_gamma   90.00
#
_symmetry.space_group_name_H-M   'P 1'
#
loop_
_entity.id
_entity.type
_entity.pdbx_description
1 polymer ?
#
loop_
_entity_poly.entity_id
_entity_poly.type
_entity_poly.pdbx_seq_one_letter_code
_entity_poly.pdbx_strand_id
1 'polypeptide(L)'
;MSIRSYLTSTLGVTHCFDLDNSTVEIAGVGSPSPTDIQAGAGYSFVSDPVCYGVTQSLLSTNSADFTTRTDGAVIDRRKDINNSSDGTDASAFDYVSNSRTMALWFKGSDFSTPSCIYEQGGGTNNFAFVSGIAKAITFQAADAGTPFLIVQSNFLGVANRPYFIVGIWEHSSEHAGSGNRCLLHINGVLQEIVEVNTTASFPNHSGDITLGNTAESLKAYNEDTIPYATRSKNCNFLIMVNNRTWTVAESREFFERTVIPNIVIAADTVANQQIALDALTGNNYSADNCAIQIRQATDATDYRLFIDNINFVRDTALDDIAVMYVGPNTLTIENTNGSDAYQLATPVEVDLDGSTVLAGGGTLTLVEKTIRYIAAGITVTNSQDTKMVVEAVGSYTISGGILQTFENISGGAVTLNLSNGAATPTIINSSGSTTAVLTSATITITGLTTGSRVKVTRDDTSAVILNAIEVGGQASLITSYTGIFTVTVRKASTAPYYKEWIGGGSTANGSTSVNALQELD
;
A
#
# COMPACT_ATOMS: atom_id res chain seq x y z
N MET A 1 19.93 12.39 5.23
CA MET A 1 21.07 11.45 5.28
C MET A 1 21.00 10.62 3.99
N SER A 2 22.12 10.41 3.29
CA SER A 2 22.11 9.56 2.10
C SER A 2 21.85 8.10 2.49
N ILE A 3 21.36 7.28 1.56
CA ILE A 3 21.11 5.85 1.85
C ILE A 3 22.40 5.14 2.31
N ARG A 4 23.53 5.58 1.77
CA ARG A 4 24.89 5.21 2.10
C ARG A 4 25.25 5.48 3.54
N SER A 5 24.95 6.70 4.02
CA SER A 5 25.14 7.04 5.43
C SER A 5 24.19 6.23 6.33
N TYR A 6 22.94 6.00 5.92
CA TYR A 6 22.00 5.20 6.71
C TYR A 6 22.48 3.75 6.89
N LEU A 7 22.95 3.10 5.81
CA LEU A 7 23.51 1.76 5.87
C LEU A 7 24.68 1.65 6.87
N THR A 8 25.57 2.63 6.84
CA THR A 8 26.83 2.59 7.61
C THR A 8 26.65 3.04 9.06
N SER A 9 25.94 4.15 9.29
CA SER A 9 25.78 4.71 10.63
C SER A 9 24.65 4.07 11.44
N THR A 10 23.64 3.49 10.77
CA THR A 10 22.43 3.01 11.44
C THR A 10 22.31 1.48 11.37
N LEU A 11 22.44 0.91 10.17
CA LEU A 11 22.29 -0.52 9.97
C LEU A 11 23.58 -1.32 10.23
N GLY A 12 24.69 -0.62 10.52
CA GLY A 12 25.96 -1.23 10.94
C GLY A 12 26.59 -2.09 9.84
N VAL A 13 26.35 -1.74 8.58
CA VAL A 13 26.82 -2.51 7.43
C VAL A 13 28.33 -2.63 7.42
N THR A 14 28.83 -3.86 7.30
CA THR A 14 30.27 -4.15 7.25
C THR A 14 30.82 -4.04 5.84
N HIS A 15 30.02 -4.41 4.82
CA HIS A 15 30.36 -4.24 3.40
C HIS A 15 29.14 -3.83 2.57
N CYS A 16 29.31 -2.87 1.65
CA CYS A 16 28.26 -2.44 0.73
C CYS A 16 28.81 -2.13 -0.68
N PHE A 17 28.25 -2.78 -1.69
CA PHE A 17 28.49 -2.47 -3.10
C PHE A 17 27.19 -1.98 -3.76
N ASP A 18 27.15 -0.75 -4.23
CA ASP A 18 25.92 -0.17 -4.81
C ASP A 18 25.56 -0.75 -6.18
N LEU A 19 26.57 -1.25 -6.91
CA LEU A 19 26.44 -1.79 -8.26
C LEU A 19 25.88 -0.75 -9.27
N ASP A 20 26.38 0.48 -9.19
CA ASP A 20 25.88 1.68 -9.90
C ASP A 20 26.84 2.24 -10.96
N ASN A 21 27.76 1.42 -11.51
CA ASN A 21 28.81 1.83 -12.48
C ASN A 21 29.72 3.00 -12.05
N SER A 22 29.54 3.55 -10.85
CA SER A 22 30.22 4.74 -10.34
C SER A 22 31.45 4.40 -9.52
N THR A 23 31.80 3.11 -9.40
CA THR A 23 33.00 2.63 -8.72
C THR A 23 33.14 3.25 -7.32
N VAL A 24 32.17 3.05 -6.42
CA VAL A 24 32.34 3.40 -4.99
C VAL A 24 31.83 2.26 -4.10
N GLU A 25 32.73 1.56 -3.40
CA GLU A 25 32.39 0.80 -2.19
C GLU A 25 32.16 1.81 -1.07
N ILE A 26 31.05 1.69 -0.34
CA ILE A 26 30.55 2.79 0.51
C ILE A 26 30.76 2.59 2.00
N ALA A 27 31.16 1.40 2.41
CA ALA A 27 31.84 1.21 3.68
C ALA A 27 32.54 -0.13 3.76
N GLY A 28 33.78 -0.03 4.21
CA GLY A 28 34.45 -0.93 5.12
C GLY A 28 35.29 -0.05 6.05
N VAL A 29 35.38 -0.42 7.33
CA VAL A 29 36.48 0.07 8.19
C VAL A 29 37.76 -0.60 7.63
N GLY A 30 38.35 0.01 6.60
CA GLY A 30 39.49 -0.55 5.86
C GLY A 30 39.18 -0.75 4.37
N SER A 31 39.62 0.22 3.56
CA SER A 31 39.60 0.19 2.08
C SER A 31 40.37 -1.03 1.52
N PRO A 32 40.06 -1.52 0.29
CA PRO A 32 40.47 -0.79 -0.91
C PRO A 32 39.35 -0.45 -1.93
N SER A 33 39.73 0.35 -2.92
CA SER A 33 38.93 0.89 -4.02
C SER A 33 38.25 -0.16 -4.94
N PRO A 34 37.14 0.17 -5.61
CA PRO A 34 36.31 -0.68 -6.50
C PRO A 34 36.90 -1.08 -7.86
N THR A 35 38.17 -1.47 -7.89
CA THR A 35 38.81 -2.10 -9.06
C THR A 35 38.48 -3.60 -9.22
N ASP A 36 37.58 -4.18 -8.39
CA ASP A 36 37.54 -5.63 -8.15
C ASP A 36 36.32 -6.39 -8.65
N ILE A 37 35.35 -5.75 -9.30
CA ILE A 37 34.46 -6.53 -10.18
C ILE A 37 35.28 -6.84 -11.41
N GLN A 38 35.78 -8.08 -11.51
CA GLN A 38 36.63 -8.47 -12.64
C GLN A 38 35.89 -8.20 -13.95
N ALA A 39 36.47 -7.37 -14.83
CA ALA A 39 35.91 -7.14 -16.15
C ALA A 39 35.79 -8.48 -16.88
N GLY A 40 34.56 -8.95 -17.02
CA GLY A 40 34.23 -10.26 -17.59
C GLY A 40 33.07 -10.14 -18.58
N ALA A 41 33.00 -11.07 -19.53
CA ALA A 41 31.99 -11.05 -20.60
C ALA A 41 30.54 -11.28 -20.12
N GLY A 42 30.32 -11.61 -18.84
CA GLY A 42 29.03 -12.04 -18.28
C GLY A 42 28.18 -10.94 -17.63
N TYR A 43 28.63 -9.67 -17.62
CA TYR A 43 27.84 -8.55 -17.10
C TYR A 43 28.13 -7.22 -17.80
N SER A 44 27.22 -6.26 -17.60
CA SER A 44 27.37 -4.86 -17.98
C SER A 44 26.63 -3.97 -16.98
N PHE A 45 26.87 -2.65 -17.00
CA PHE A 45 26.04 -1.69 -16.29
C PHE A 45 25.05 -1.02 -17.25
N VAL A 46 23.79 -0.93 -16.83
CA VAL A 46 22.71 -0.36 -17.64
C VAL A 46 21.94 0.70 -16.87
N SER A 47 21.41 1.70 -17.59
CA SER A 47 20.56 2.76 -17.04
C SER A 47 19.13 2.27 -16.77
N ASP A 48 19.02 1.21 -15.98
CA ASP A 48 17.77 0.59 -15.54
C ASP A 48 17.91 0.18 -14.06
N PRO A 49 17.97 1.17 -13.15
CA PRO A 49 18.12 0.90 -11.72
C PRO A 49 16.92 0.10 -11.18
N VAL A 50 17.17 -0.78 -10.22
CA VAL A 50 16.10 -1.57 -9.59
C VAL A 50 15.57 -0.94 -8.29
N CYS A 51 16.25 0.11 -7.81
CA CYS A 51 15.92 0.87 -6.62
C CYS A 51 16.45 2.32 -6.75
N TYR A 52 15.94 3.22 -5.93
CA TYR A 52 16.50 4.55 -5.72
C TYR A 52 17.85 4.51 -5.01
N GLY A 53 18.58 5.62 -5.04
CA GLY A 53 19.91 5.81 -4.43
C GLY A 53 21.07 5.51 -5.39
N VAL A 54 20.72 5.10 -6.62
CA VAL A 54 21.62 4.70 -7.69
C VAL A 54 21.03 5.16 -9.04
N THR A 55 21.87 5.27 -10.06
CA THR A 55 21.52 5.71 -11.42
C THR A 55 21.54 4.59 -12.47
N GLN A 56 22.22 3.50 -12.16
CA GLN A 56 22.45 2.32 -13.00
C GLN A 56 22.34 1.05 -12.16
N SER A 57 22.21 -0.09 -12.82
CA SER A 57 22.26 -1.41 -12.20
C SER A 57 23.25 -2.31 -12.91
N LEU A 58 23.75 -3.30 -12.17
CA LEU A 58 24.54 -4.39 -12.74
C LEU A 58 23.59 -5.37 -13.42
N LEU A 59 23.72 -5.51 -14.73
CA LEU A 59 23.00 -6.48 -15.55
C LEU A 59 23.90 -7.68 -15.83
N SER A 60 23.50 -8.87 -15.37
CA SER A 60 24.16 -10.11 -15.78
C SER A 60 23.77 -10.49 -17.21
N THR A 61 24.51 -9.95 -18.18
CA THR A 61 24.32 -10.19 -19.61
C THR A 61 24.98 -11.49 -20.03
N ASN A 62 24.22 -12.57 -20.02
CA ASN A 62 24.44 -13.64 -21.00
C ASN A 62 23.10 -14.10 -21.57
N SER A 63 22.84 -13.65 -22.78
CA SER A 63 21.65 -13.92 -23.56
C SER A 63 21.66 -15.37 -24.05
N ALA A 64 20.69 -16.13 -23.56
CA ALA A 64 19.99 -17.16 -24.32
C ALA A 64 20.71 -18.47 -24.70
N ASP A 65 21.92 -18.76 -24.23
CA ASP A 65 22.43 -20.14 -24.31
C ASP A 65 22.13 -20.88 -22.99
N PHE A 66 21.05 -21.67 -23.02
CA PHE A 66 20.61 -22.52 -21.92
C PHE A 66 21.60 -23.64 -21.57
N THR A 67 22.73 -23.74 -22.28
CA THR A 67 23.73 -24.79 -22.13
C THR A 67 25.08 -24.31 -21.58
N THR A 68 25.38 -23.00 -21.64
CA THR A 68 26.62 -22.45 -21.10
C THR A 68 26.42 -21.86 -19.72
N ARG A 69 27.20 -22.34 -18.76
CA ARG A 69 27.21 -21.86 -17.38
C ARG A 69 28.29 -20.79 -17.26
N THR A 70 27.90 -19.59 -16.89
CA THR A 70 28.83 -18.46 -16.79
C THR A 70 28.52 -17.68 -15.53
N ASP A 71 29.57 -17.29 -14.84
CA ASP A 71 29.47 -16.29 -13.78
C ASP A 71 28.93 -14.98 -14.35
N GLY A 72 28.19 -14.25 -13.52
CA GLY A 72 27.84 -12.86 -13.82
C GLY A 72 29.02 -11.96 -13.48
N ALA A 73 28.85 -11.13 -12.45
CA ALA A 73 29.91 -10.30 -11.92
C ALA A 73 30.63 -11.02 -10.77
N VAL A 74 31.97 -11.00 -10.76
CA VAL A 74 32.80 -11.68 -9.75
C VAL A 74 33.55 -10.66 -8.92
N ILE A 75 33.45 -10.76 -7.59
CA ILE A 75 34.18 -9.92 -6.62
C ILE A 75 35.23 -10.80 -5.91
N ASP A 76 36.51 -10.51 -6.14
CA ASP A 76 37.65 -11.36 -5.74
C ASP A 76 38.18 -11.12 -4.31
N ARG A 77 37.43 -10.42 -3.45
CA ARG A 77 37.85 -10.04 -2.08
C ARG A 77 37.43 -11.03 -0.98
N ARG A 78 37.75 -12.29 -1.23
CA ARG A 78 37.36 -13.47 -0.44
C ARG A 78 37.89 -13.47 1.00
N LYS A 79 39.01 -12.79 1.24
CA LYS A 79 39.61 -12.69 2.58
C LYS A 79 38.90 -11.62 3.38
N ASP A 80 38.93 -10.37 2.96
CA ASP A 80 38.44 -9.25 3.78
C ASP A 80 36.93 -9.31 4.11
N ILE A 81 36.13 -9.93 3.24
CA ILE A 81 34.67 -10.07 3.44
C ILE A 81 34.31 -11.26 4.35
N ASN A 82 35.17 -12.29 4.37
CA ASN A 82 34.87 -13.57 5.05
C ASN A 82 35.80 -13.87 6.23
N ASN A 83 36.90 -13.12 6.39
CA ASN A 83 37.98 -13.43 7.31
C ASN A 83 38.79 -12.16 7.63
N SER A 84 39.08 -11.86 8.89
CA SER A 84 40.05 -10.79 9.19
C SER A 84 41.46 -11.24 8.77
N SER A 85 42.06 -10.51 7.84
CA SER A 85 43.14 -11.02 6.98
C SER A 85 44.56 -10.87 7.55
N ASP A 86 44.75 -10.72 8.87
CA ASP A 86 46.09 -10.47 9.44
C ASP A 86 46.47 -11.30 10.68
N GLY A 87 45.58 -12.11 11.24
CA GLY A 87 45.89 -12.87 12.47
C GLY A 87 46.18 -11.99 13.69
N THR A 88 45.98 -10.67 13.57
CA THR A 88 46.12 -9.70 14.67
C THR A 88 44.78 -9.15 15.12
N ASP A 89 43.71 -9.29 14.33
CA ASP A 89 42.35 -8.84 14.69
C ASP A 89 41.27 -9.91 14.40
N ALA A 90 41.50 -11.13 14.88
CA ALA A 90 40.64 -12.32 14.68
C ALA A 90 39.18 -12.18 15.17
N SER A 91 38.81 -11.08 15.83
CA SER A 91 37.48 -10.87 16.43
C SER A 91 36.55 -9.91 15.67
N ALA A 92 37.01 -9.16 14.66
CA ALA A 92 36.22 -8.03 14.14
C ALA A 92 35.10 -8.42 13.16
N PHE A 93 35.22 -9.54 12.43
CA PHE A 93 34.28 -9.91 11.33
C PHE A 93 33.84 -11.38 11.35
N ASP A 94 34.07 -12.08 12.45
CA ASP A 94 33.82 -13.53 12.53
C ASP A 94 32.33 -13.84 12.71
N TYR A 95 31.64 -14.05 11.60
CA TYR A 95 30.23 -14.43 11.60
C TYR A 95 30.02 -15.92 11.94
N VAL A 96 31.06 -16.76 11.94
CA VAL A 96 30.90 -18.24 11.99
C VAL A 96 30.20 -18.75 13.24
N SER A 97 30.36 -18.06 14.37
CA SER A 97 29.74 -18.40 15.64
C SER A 97 28.70 -17.36 16.09
N ASN A 98 28.35 -16.41 15.21
CA ASN A 98 27.45 -15.30 15.50
C ASN A 98 26.33 -15.25 14.45
N SER A 99 26.20 -14.16 13.70
CA SER A 99 25.16 -13.97 12.69
C SER A 99 25.71 -13.31 11.43
N ARG A 100 25.04 -13.55 10.31
CA ARG A 100 25.33 -12.89 9.04
C ARG A 100 24.02 -12.48 8.37
N THR A 101 23.89 -11.19 8.09
CA THR A 101 22.82 -10.65 7.24
C THR A 101 23.40 -10.32 5.87
N MET A 102 22.73 -10.74 4.82
CA MET A 102 23.01 -10.32 3.45
C MET A 102 21.75 -9.77 2.82
N ALA A 103 21.87 -8.68 2.08
CA ALA A 103 20.74 -8.08 1.39
C ALA A 103 21.13 -7.61 0.00
N LEU A 104 20.17 -7.60 -0.92
CA LEU A 104 20.32 -6.99 -2.23
C LEU A 104 18.98 -6.65 -2.86
N TRP A 105 18.99 -5.69 -3.78
CA TRP A 105 17.91 -5.51 -4.74
C TRP A 105 18.21 -6.30 -6.00
N PHE A 106 17.21 -7.02 -6.52
CA PHE A 106 17.30 -7.63 -7.84
C PHE A 106 16.00 -7.58 -8.64
N LYS A 107 16.11 -7.63 -9.96
CA LYS A 107 15.00 -7.77 -10.90
C LYS A 107 15.34 -8.87 -11.90
N GLY A 108 14.65 -10.00 -11.83
CA GLY A 108 14.89 -11.16 -12.69
C GLY A 108 13.99 -11.18 -13.93
N SER A 109 14.54 -11.54 -15.09
CA SER A 109 13.77 -11.65 -16.34
C SER A 109 12.92 -12.93 -16.46
N ASP A 110 13.27 -13.98 -15.70
CA ASP A 110 12.63 -15.29 -15.74
C ASP A 110 12.86 -16.05 -14.43
N PHE A 111 11.83 -16.78 -13.99
CA PHE A 111 11.81 -17.63 -12.80
C PHE A 111 11.42 -19.08 -13.12
N SER A 112 11.31 -19.45 -14.40
CA SER A 112 10.85 -20.78 -14.84
C SER A 112 11.85 -21.91 -14.60
N THR A 113 13.13 -21.57 -14.44
CA THR A 113 14.23 -22.52 -14.21
C THR A 113 15.14 -22.04 -13.08
N PRO A 114 15.73 -22.94 -12.29
CA PRO A 114 16.70 -22.57 -11.26
C PRO A 114 17.81 -21.66 -11.78
N SER A 115 18.00 -20.51 -11.16
CA SER A 115 19.08 -19.56 -11.47
C SER A 115 19.61 -18.89 -10.21
N CYS A 116 20.91 -18.63 -10.17
CA CYS A 116 21.57 -17.94 -9.06
C CYS A 116 21.44 -16.43 -9.19
N ILE A 117 21.12 -15.75 -8.08
CA ILE A 117 21.08 -14.29 -7.95
C ILE A 117 22.38 -13.79 -7.31
N TYR A 118 22.83 -14.49 -6.29
CA TYR A 118 24.05 -14.21 -5.56
C TYR A 118 24.59 -15.51 -4.99
N GLU A 119 25.90 -15.64 -5.00
CA GLU A 119 26.62 -16.71 -4.35
C GLU A 119 27.85 -16.15 -3.68
N GLN A 120 28.19 -16.73 -2.53
CA GLN A 120 29.47 -16.60 -1.89
C GLN A 120 29.92 -17.97 -1.42
N GLY A 121 31.14 -18.35 -1.79
CA GLY A 121 31.63 -19.72 -1.57
C GLY A 121 31.66 -20.50 -2.87
N GLY A 122 31.29 -21.78 -2.81
CA GLY A 122 31.31 -22.65 -3.98
C GLY A 122 30.92 -24.09 -3.65
N GLY A 123 30.35 -24.79 -4.63
CA GLY A 123 30.02 -26.21 -4.49
C GLY A 123 29.14 -26.53 -3.27
N THR A 124 29.70 -27.27 -2.31
CA THR A 124 28.97 -27.76 -1.12
C THR A 124 28.87 -26.77 0.04
N ASN A 125 29.72 -25.72 0.07
CA ASN A 125 29.76 -24.73 1.14
C ASN A 125 29.49 -23.34 0.57
N ASN A 126 28.29 -22.80 0.79
CA ASN A 126 27.91 -21.52 0.22
C ASN A 126 26.84 -20.80 1.03
N PHE A 127 26.85 -19.48 0.94
CA PHE A 127 25.64 -18.68 1.06
C PHE A 127 25.17 -18.33 -0.34
N ALA A 128 23.89 -18.52 -0.61
CA ALA A 128 23.35 -18.15 -1.92
C ALA A 128 21.93 -17.63 -1.85
N PHE A 129 21.64 -16.65 -2.70
CA PHE A 129 20.29 -16.36 -3.14
C PHE A 129 20.07 -17.00 -4.49
N VAL A 130 19.02 -17.81 -4.58
CA VAL A 130 18.64 -18.48 -5.81
C VAL A 130 17.17 -18.23 -6.10
N SER A 131 16.80 -18.43 -7.36
CA SER A 131 15.44 -18.30 -7.85
C SER A 131 15.09 -19.50 -8.72
N GLY A 132 13.80 -19.78 -8.92
CA GLY A 132 13.35 -20.73 -9.93
C GLY A 132 13.23 -22.18 -9.47
N ILE A 133 13.74 -22.55 -8.30
CA ILE A 133 13.36 -23.80 -7.63
C ILE A 133 11.94 -23.61 -7.10
N ALA A 134 10.98 -24.39 -7.65
CA ALA A 134 9.54 -24.17 -7.46
C ALA A 134 9.08 -22.73 -7.79
N LYS A 135 9.85 -21.98 -8.60
CA LYS A 135 9.71 -20.54 -8.85
C LYS A 135 9.78 -19.64 -7.61
N ALA A 136 10.21 -20.16 -6.47
CA ALA A 136 10.41 -19.36 -5.27
C ALA A 136 11.74 -18.58 -5.35
N ILE A 137 11.81 -17.50 -4.59
CA ILE A 137 13.06 -16.84 -4.21
C ILE A 137 13.55 -17.54 -2.95
N THR A 138 14.81 -17.91 -2.89
CA THR A 138 15.36 -18.76 -1.84
C THR A 138 16.66 -18.18 -1.32
N PHE A 139 16.81 -18.20 -0.01
CA PHE A 139 18.10 -18.01 0.65
C PHE A 139 18.56 -19.34 1.25
N GLN A 140 19.83 -19.66 1.08
CA GLN A 140 20.42 -20.87 1.62
C GLN A 140 21.76 -20.62 2.30
N ALA A 141 21.98 -21.38 3.37
CA ALA A 141 23.25 -21.53 4.07
C ALA A 141 23.64 -23.01 4.01
N ALA A 142 24.50 -23.35 3.05
CA ALA A 142 24.91 -24.72 2.77
C ALA A 142 26.29 -25.03 3.35
N ASP A 143 26.38 -26.19 4.00
CA ASP A 143 27.61 -26.79 4.50
C ASP A 143 27.64 -28.29 4.12
N ALA A 144 28.83 -28.79 3.80
CA ALA A 144 29.19 -30.19 3.64
C ALA A 144 29.02 -30.99 4.94
N GLY A 145 29.17 -30.37 6.11
CA GLY A 145 29.14 -30.99 7.44
C GLY A 145 27.77 -31.13 8.12
N THR A 146 26.70 -30.60 7.52
CA THR A 146 25.34 -30.44 8.09
C THR A 146 25.25 -29.48 9.29
N PRO A 147 24.11 -28.75 9.43
CA PRO A 147 22.91 -28.79 8.61
C PRO A 147 22.89 -27.73 7.50
N PHE A 148 22.32 -28.16 6.38
CA PHE A 148 21.94 -27.33 5.26
C PHE A 148 20.62 -26.63 5.57
N LEU A 149 20.62 -25.30 5.64
CA LEU A 149 19.44 -24.49 5.95
C LEU A 149 18.97 -23.77 4.69
N ILE A 150 17.67 -23.85 4.41
CA ILE A 150 17.02 -23.19 3.28
C ILE A 150 15.76 -22.51 3.79
N VAL A 151 15.52 -21.31 3.29
CA VAL A 151 14.27 -20.56 3.47
C VAL A 151 13.80 -20.03 2.11
N GLN A 152 12.49 -20.04 1.87
CA GLN A 152 11.90 -19.73 0.57
C GLN A 152 10.77 -18.71 0.71
N SER A 153 10.51 -17.98 -0.37
CA SER A 153 9.32 -17.14 -0.49
C SER A 153 8.06 -18.01 -0.48
N ASN A 154 7.01 -17.53 0.17
CA ASN A 154 5.70 -18.19 0.17
C ASN A 154 4.88 -17.90 -1.11
N PHE A 155 5.47 -17.15 -2.05
CA PHE A 155 4.91 -16.77 -3.34
C PHE A 155 5.89 -17.13 -4.48
N LEU A 156 5.40 -17.07 -5.72
CA LEU A 156 6.21 -17.29 -6.92
C LEU A 156 6.77 -15.98 -7.46
N GLY A 157 8.07 -15.95 -7.78
CA GLY A 157 8.71 -14.78 -8.38
C GLY A 157 8.05 -14.38 -9.71
N VAL A 158 7.88 -13.07 -9.90
CA VAL A 158 7.30 -12.46 -11.09
C VAL A 158 8.42 -11.83 -11.93
N ALA A 159 8.45 -12.16 -13.22
CA ALA A 159 9.42 -11.60 -14.15
C ALA A 159 9.33 -10.07 -14.19
N ASN A 160 10.49 -9.41 -14.23
CA ASN A 160 10.68 -7.96 -14.27
C ASN A 160 10.13 -7.19 -13.07
N ARG A 161 9.73 -7.87 -11.99
CA ARG A 161 9.44 -7.23 -10.71
C ARG A 161 10.73 -7.07 -9.89
N PRO A 162 11.07 -5.87 -9.40
CA PRO A 162 12.15 -5.69 -8.45
C PRO A 162 11.78 -6.30 -7.09
N TYR A 163 12.75 -6.90 -6.41
CA TYR A 163 12.61 -7.42 -5.05
C TYR A 163 13.80 -6.97 -4.21
N PHE A 164 13.52 -6.49 -3.00
CA PHE A 164 14.52 -6.35 -1.97
C PHE A 164 14.55 -7.60 -1.11
N ILE A 165 15.64 -8.34 -1.13
CA ILE A 165 15.76 -9.62 -0.41
C ILE A 165 16.78 -9.47 0.71
N VAL A 166 16.46 -10.05 1.87
CA VAL A 166 17.34 -10.12 3.04
C VAL A 166 17.38 -11.56 3.53
N GLY A 167 18.56 -12.14 3.51
CA GLY A 167 18.86 -13.50 3.94
C GLY A 167 19.72 -13.42 5.19
N ILE A 168 19.29 -14.13 6.23
CA ILE A 168 19.90 -14.02 7.55
C ILE A 168 20.24 -15.43 8.00
N TRP A 169 21.49 -15.63 8.41
CA TRP A 169 21.93 -16.81 9.12
C TRP A 169 22.28 -16.43 10.56
N GLU A 170 21.83 -17.24 11.52
CA GLU A 170 22.12 -17.04 12.94
C GLU A 170 22.60 -18.35 13.56
N HIS A 171 23.71 -18.24 14.28
CA HIS A 171 24.17 -19.27 15.18
C HIS A 171 23.22 -19.38 16.38
N SER A 172 23.16 -20.57 16.98
CA SER A 172 22.31 -20.86 18.14
C SER A 172 22.52 -19.92 19.33
N SER A 173 23.67 -19.24 19.44
CA SER A 173 23.94 -18.26 20.51
C SER A 173 23.27 -16.91 20.30
N GLU A 174 22.88 -16.57 19.07
CA GLU A 174 22.38 -15.23 18.71
C GLU A 174 20.87 -15.08 18.88
N HIS A 175 20.16 -16.16 19.19
CA HIS A 175 18.72 -16.14 19.33
C HIS A 175 18.19 -17.10 20.39
N ALA A 176 16.94 -16.88 20.80
CA ALA A 176 16.20 -17.88 21.56
C ALA A 176 15.84 -19.03 20.61
N GLY A 177 16.54 -20.15 20.73
CA GLY A 177 16.35 -21.34 19.91
C GLY A 177 17.22 -22.50 20.39
N SER A 178 17.01 -23.67 19.78
CA SER A 178 17.72 -24.91 20.06
C SER A 178 18.91 -25.17 19.13
N GLY A 179 19.00 -24.45 18.01
CA GLY A 179 20.13 -24.55 17.12
C GLY A 179 20.19 -23.44 16.09
N ASN A 180 21.09 -23.55 15.11
CA ASN A 180 21.26 -22.54 14.06
C ASN A 180 20.00 -22.40 13.20
N ARG A 181 19.76 -21.18 12.69
CA ARG A 181 18.61 -20.89 11.85
C ARG A 181 18.91 -19.97 10.67
N CYS A 182 18.02 -20.01 9.68
CA CYS A 182 17.96 -19.07 8.58
C CYS A 182 16.61 -18.36 8.53
N LEU A 183 16.61 -17.11 8.07
CA LEU A 183 15.43 -16.30 7.86
C LEU A 183 15.51 -15.63 6.48
N LEU A 184 14.34 -15.42 5.89
CA LEU A 184 14.19 -14.66 4.64
C LEU A 184 13.18 -13.54 4.83
N HIS A 185 13.60 -12.30 4.62
CA HIS A 185 12.70 -11.17 4.44
C HIS A 185 12.68 -10.76 2.97
N ILE A 186 11.51 -10.43 2.44
CA ILE A 186 11.37 -9.82 1.10
C ILE A 186 10.52 -8.57 1.24
N ASN A 187 11.01 -7.44 0.71
CA ASN A 187 10.37 -6.12 0.81
C ASN A 187 10.01 -5.69 2.25
N GLY A 188 10.76 -6.21 3.23
CA GLY A 188 10.48 -5.98 4.65
C GLY A 188 9.34 -6.83 5.22
N VAL A 189 8.98 -7.94 4.58
CA VAL A 189 8.03 -8.94 5.09
C VAL A 189 8.76 -10.26 5.33
N LEU A 190 8.62 -10.83 6.54
CA LEU A 190 9.13 -12.16 6.86
C LEU A 190 8.42 -13.23 6.04
N GLN A 191 9.20 -14.02 5.29
CA GLN A 191 8.70 -15.11 4.45
C GLN A 191 8.74 -16.45 5.18
N GLU A 192 9.90 -16.83 5.68
CA GLU A 192 10.12 -18.12 6.32
C GLU A 192 11.27 -18.06 7.34
N ILE A 193 11.19 -18.93 8.35
CA ILE A 193 12.24 -19.23 9.31
C ILE A 193 12.43 -20.74 9.34
N VAL A 194 13.67 -21.21 9.18
CA VAL A 194 14.03 -22.62 9.36
C VAL A 194 15.14 -22.73 10.39
N GLU A 195 14.94 -23.58 11.39
CA GLU A 195 15.90 -23.87 12.45
C GLU A 195 16.21 -25.37 12.49
N VAL A 196 17.48 -25.71 12.67
CA VAL A 196 17.91 -27.10 12.89
C VAL A 196 18.71 -27.17 14.18
N ASN A 197 18.47 -28.22 14.97
CA ASN A 197 19.09 -28.45 16.28
C ASN A 197 20.60 -28.80 16.15
N THR A 198 21.40 -27.81 15.80
CA THR A 198 22.87 -27.84 15.78
C THR A 198 23.40 -26.58 16.47
N THR A 199 24.57 -26.66 17.06
CA THR A 199 25.33 -25.50 17.55
C THR A 199 26.71 -25.44 16.90
N ALA A 200 26.84 -26.07 15.73
CA ALA A 200 28.09 -26.04 14.97
C ALA A 200 28.25 -24.65 14.34
N SER A 201 29.44 -24.08 14.44
CA SER A 201 29.76 -22.84 13.73
C SER A 201 29.72 -23.06 12.22
N PHE A 202 29.27 -22.07 11.47
CA PHE A 202 29.25 -22.15 10.01
C PHE A 202 30.69 -22.18 9.48
N PRO A 203 31.05 -23.08 8.56
CA PRO A 203 32.42 -23.13 8.07
C PRO A 203 32.76 -21.87 7.27
N ASN A 204 33.96 -21.36 7.47
CA ASN A 204 34.51 -20.34 6.58
C ASN A 204 34.65 -20.90 5.16
N HIS A 205 34.25 -20.11 4.18
CA HIS A 205 34.45 -20.41 2.77
C HIS A 205 35.28 -19.29 2.12
N SER A 206 36.29 -19.71 1.36
CA SER A 206 37.24 -18.82 0.67
C SER A 206 36.89 -18.65 -0.81
N GLY A 207 35.66 -18.95 -1.21
CA GLY A 207 35.20 -18.80 -2.60
C GLY A 207 34.94 -17.35 -2.97
N ASP A 208 34.89 -17.08 -4.27
CA ASP A 208 34.50 -15.76 -4.79
C ASP A 208 33.07 -15.42 -4.41
N ILE A 209 32.74 -14.14 -4.53
CA ILE A 209 31.36 -13.70 -4.58
C ILE A 209 30.98 -13.54 -6.05
N THR A 210 29.92 -14.23 -6.45
CA THR A 210 29.36 -14.11 -7.79
C THR A 210 27.96 -13.51 -7.71
N LEU A 211 27.70 -12.51 -8.56
CA LEU A 211 26.46 -11.78 -8.65
C LEU A 211 25.78 -11.99 -10.00
N GLY A 212 24.47 -12.19 -9.95
CA GLY A 212 23.58 -12.23 -11.10
C GLY A 212 23.51 -13.58 -11.82
N ASN A 213 24.52 -14.45 -11.74
CA ASN A 213 24.55 -15.85 -12.21
C ASN A 213 25.75 -16.58 -11.59
N THR A 214 25.80 -17.92 -11.66
CA THR A 214 26.96 -18.72 -11.25
C THR A 214 27.32 -19.76 -12.32
N ALA A 215 28.61 -19.97 -12.55
CA ALA A 215 29.12 -21.09 -13.33
C ALA A 215 29.15 -22.40 -12.51
N GLU A 216 29.12 -22.32 -11.18
CA GLU A 216 29.25 -23.46 -10.27
C GLU A 216 27.93 -24.18 -10.02
N SER A 217 28.02 -25.46 -9.61
CA SER A 217 26.85 -26.21 -9.18
C SER A 217 26.80 -26.10 -7.67
N LEU A 218 25.68 -25.67 -7.11
CA LEU A 218 25.60 -25.44 -5.68
C LEU A 218 24.86 -26.58 -5.02
N LYS A 219 25.33 -26.96 -3.83
CA LYS A 219 24.50 -27.73 -2.91
C LYS A 219 23.25 -26.92 -2.64
N ALA A 220 22.14 -27.51 -3.02
CA ALA A 220 20.80 -26.96 -3.02
C ALA A 220 19.86 -28.06 -2.52
N TYR A 221 18.58 -27.73 -2.36
CA TYR A 221 17.43 -28.62 -2.14
C TYR A 221 17.73 -30.14 -1.99
N ASN A 222 17.39 -30.73 -0.84
CA ASN A 222 17.65 -32.16 -0.54
C ASN A 222 19.14 -32.57 -0.52
N GLU A 223 20.03 -31.61 -0.27
CA GLU A 223 21.49 -31.81 -0.23
C GLU A 223 22.13 -32.18 -1.59
N ASP A 224 21.36 -32.09 -2.68
CA ASP A 224 21.83 -32.35 -4.03
C ASP A 224 22.62 -31.16 -4.57
N THR A 225 23.61 -31.44 -5.43
CA THR A 225 24.35 -30.39 -6.14
C THR A 225 23.69 -30.10 -7.48
N ILE A 226 23.07 -28.93 -7.61
CA ILE A 226 22.24 -28.58 -8.78
C ILE A 226 22.97 -27.54 -9.65
N PRO A 227 23.02 -27.72 -10.98
CA PRO A 227 23.48 -26.67 -11.89
C PRO A 227 22.44 -25.57 -12.02
N TYR A 228 22.87 -24.31 -12.00
CA TYR A 228 22.00 -23.15 -12.18
C TYR A 228 22.11 -22.61 -13.60
N ALA A 229 20.97 -22.25 -14.17
CA ALA A 229 20.91 -21.69 -15.51
C ALA A 229 21.29 -20.20 -15.49
N THR A 230 21.95 -19.73 -16.55
CA THR A 230 22.25 -18.31 -16.75
C THR A 230 20.98 -17.56 -17.17
N ARG A 231 20.56 -16.57 -16.38
CA ARG A 231 19.38 -15.72 -16.63
C ARG A 231 19.73 -14.26 -16.38
N SER A 232 19.15 -13.39 -17.21
CA SER A 232 19.34 -11.95 -17.09
C SER A 232 18.71 -11.43 -15.80
N LYS A 233 19.50 -10.72 -15.00
CA LYS A 233 19.07 -10.07 -13.77
C LYS A 233 19.77 -8.72 -13.63
N ASN A 234 19.02 -7.73 -13.15
CA ASN A 234 19.58 -6.47 -12.71
C ASN A 234 19.76 -6.53 -11.19
N CYS A 235 20.89 -6.07 -10.66
CA CYS A 235 21.17 -6.05 -9.23
C CYS A 235 21.67 -4.67 -8.77
N ASN A 236 21.26 -4.26 -7.57
CA ASN A 236 21.78 -3.08 -6.85
C ASN A 236 21.96 -3.39 -5.35
N PHE A 237 22.83 -2.62 -4.68
CA PHE A 237 23.10 -2.70 -3.24
C PHE A 237 23.36 -4.12 -2.70
N LEU A 238 24.47 -4.75 -3.06
CA LEU A 238 24.93 -5.93 -2.33
C LEU A 238 25.44 -5.50 -0.94
N ILE A 239 24.70 -5.85 0.09
CA ILE A 239 24.93 -5.47 1.49
C ILE A 239 25.27 -6.71 2.30
N MET A 240 26.26 -6.58 3.18
CA MET A 240 26.62 -7.60 4.16
C MET A 240 26.79 -6.97 5.54
N VAL A 241 26.28 -7.66 6.54
CA VAL A 241 26.40 -7.28 7.94
C VAL A 241 26.83 -8.51 8.72
N ASN A 242 28.04 -8.46 9.29
CA ASN A 242 28.54 -9.51 10.17
C ASN A 242 28.16 -9.19 11.61
N ASN A 243 27.84 -10.22 12.39
CA ASN A 243 27.55 -10.15 13.82
C ASN A 243 26.32 -9.30 14.17
N ARG A 244 25.37 -9.17 13.24
CA ARG A 244 24.08 -8.53 13.48
C ARG A 244 23.00 -9.09 12.55
N THR A 245 21.85 -9.33 13.15
CA THR A 245 20.60 -9.65 12.47
C THR A 245 19.78 -8.40 12.23
N TRP A 246 19.29 -8.22 11.01
CA TRP A 246 18.27 -7.21 10.74
C TRP A 246 16.89 -7.69 11.14
N THR A 247 16.15 -6.80 11.79
CA THR A 247 14.73 -6.99 12.05
C THR A 247 13.91 -6.78 10.76
N VAL A 248 12.67 -7.24 10.80
CA VAL A 248 11.66 -6.97 9.74
C VAL A 248 11.48 -5.46 9.55
N ALA A 249 11.45 -4.68 10.64
CA ALA A 249 11.29 -3.23 10.59
C ALA A 249 12.48 -2.53 9.93
N GLU A 250 13.73 -2.91 10.23
CA GLU A 250 14.92 -2.37 9.57
C GLU A 250 14.96 -2.73 8.09
N SER A 251 14.60 -3.98 7.76
CA SER A 251 14.49 -4.44 6.37
C SER A 251 13.43 -3.64 5.61
N ARG A 252 12.30 -3.35 6.26
CA ARG A 252 11.21 -2.55 5.69
C ARG A 252 11.59 -1.09 5.52
N GLU A 253 12.26 -0.50 6.51
CA GLU A 253 12.71 0.88 6.44
C GLU A 253 13.67 1.09 5.27
N PHE A 254 14.64 0.18 5.06
CA PHE A 254 15.52 0.26 3.89
C PHE A 254 14.76 0.12 2.57
N PHE A 255 13.81 -0.82 2.48
CA PHE A 255 12.95 -0.97 1.32
C PHE A 255 12.17 0.32 1.01
N GLU A 256 11.49 0.92 1.99
CA GLU A 256 10.70 2.14 1.80
C GLU A 256 11.55 3.35 1.41
N ARG A 257 12.79 3.43 1.90
CA ARG A 257 13.76 4.48 1.53
C ARG A 257 14.27 4.36 0.09
N THR A 258 14.21 3.16 -0.50
CA THR A 258 14.87 2.83 -1.78
C THR A 258 13.91 2.31 -2.86
N VAL A 259 12.63 2.07 -2.56
CA VAL A 259 11.67 1.60 -3.56
C VAL A 259 11.39 2.65 -4.63
N ILE A 260 11.45 2.24 -5.89
CA ILE A 260 11.01 3.08 -7.03
C ILE A 260 9.49 2.94 -7.16
N PRO A 261 8.72 4.04 -7.08
CA PRO A 261 7.29 4.03 -7.31
C PRO A 261 6.95 3.91 -8.80
N ASN A 262 5.78 3.36 -9.12
CA ASN A 262 5.26 3.34 -10.48
C ASN A 262 4.92 4.76 -10.97
N ILE A 263 4.25 5.55 -10.11
CA ILE A 263 3.91 6.95 -10.37
C ILE A 263 4.49 7.88 -9.30
N VAL A 264 5.03 9.02 -9.73
CA VAL A 264 5.46 10.11 -8.85
C VAL A 264 4.57 11.34 -9.07
N ILE A 265 3.88 11.74 -8.02
CA ILE A 265 3.26 13.08 -7.89
C ILE A 265 4.32 14.00 -7.29
N ALA A 266 4.96 14.80 -8.14
CA ALA A 266 6.07 15.66 -7.77
C ALA A 266 5.66 16.77 -6.78
N ALA A 267 6.67 17.38 -6.14
CA ALA A 267 6.45 18.55 -5.28
C ALA A 267 5.94 19.71 -6.15
N ASP A 268 4.73 20.18 -5.86
CA ASP A 268 4.05 21.28 -6.56
C ASP A 268 3.01 21.90 -5.61
N THR A 269 2.18 22.80 -6.08
CA THR A 269 1.01 23.30 -5.34
C THR A 269 0.01 22.18 -5.06
N VAL A 270 -0.74 22.27 -3.96
CA VAL A 270 -1.80 21.29 -3.62
C VAL A 270 -2.77 21.09 -4.79
N ALA A 271 -3.14 22.17 -5.48
CA ALA A 271 -4.04 22.12 -6.63
C ALA A 271 -3.45 21.30 -7.81
N ASN A 272 -2.18 21.50 -8.15
CA ASN A 272 -1.53 20.76 -9.23
C ASN A 272 -1.35 19.28 -8.87
N GLN A 273 -1.03 18.98 -7.60
CA GLN A 273 -0.97 17.61 -7.12
C GLN A 273 -2.33 16.91 -7.20
N GLN A 274 -3.42 17.60 -6.87
CA GLN A 274 -4.77 17.07 -7.03
C GLN A 274 -5.10 16.79 -8.50
N ILE A 275 -4.76 17.71 -9.42
CA ILE A 275 -4.96 17.48 -10.87
C ILE A 275 -4.20 16.24 -11.34
N ALA A 276 -2.96 16.05 -10.86
CA ALA A 276 -2.15 14.89 -11.21
C ALA A 276 -2.76 13.58 -10.67
N LEU A 277 -3.36 13.58 -9.48
CA LEU A 277 -4.10 12.43 -8.95
C LEU A 277 -5.42 12.16 -9.70
N ASP A 278 -6.17 13.21 -10.04
CA ASP A 278 -7.43 13.11 -10.78
C ASP A 278 -7.20 12.49 -12.18
N ALA A 279 -6.03 12.72 -12.77
CA ALA A 279 -5.64 12.10 -14.04
C ALA A 279 -5.44 10.57 -13.94
N LEU A 280 -5.32 10.02 -12.72
CA LEU A 280 -5.17 8.58 -12.47
C LEU A 280 -6.50 7.87 -12.19
N THR A 281 -7.62 8.59 -12.13
CA THR A 281 -8.94 8.01 -11.89
C THR A 281 -9.27 6.91 -12.90
N GLY A 282 -9.71 5.76 -12.39
CA GLY A 282 -10.02 4.56 -13.17
C GLY A 282 -8.81 3.65 -13.45
N ASN A 283 -7.60 4.04 -13.04
CA ASN A 283 -6.43 3.18 -13.17
C ASN A 283 -6.45 2.02 -12.17
N ASN A 284 -5.75 0.95 -12.54
CA ASN A 284 -5.53 -0.23 -11.72
C ASN A 284 -4.03 -0.46 -11.53
N TYR A 285 -3.58 -0.54 -10.28
CA TYR A 285 -2.20 -0.84 -9.91
C TYR A 285 -2.12 -2.22 -9.29
N SER A 286 -1.33 -3.11 -9.89
CA SER A 286 -1.22 -4.50 -9.44
C SER A 286 0.23 -4.96 -9.50
N ALA A 287 0.70 -5.58 -8.42
CA ALA A 287 2.06 -6.07 -8.30
C ALA A 287 3.15 -4.98 -8.38
N ASP A 288 2.81 -3.74 -8.01
CA ASP A 288 3.75 -2.63 -7.86
C ASP A 288 4.28 -2.59 -6.43
N ASN A 289 5.61 -2.60 -6.24
CA ASN A 289 6.20 -2.44 -4.90
C ASN A 289 5.74 -1.14 -4.21
N CYS A 290 5.58 -0.08 -5.00
CA CYS A 290 4.95 1.17 -4.60
C CYS A 290 4.18 1.74 -5.80
N ALA A 291 2.86 1.89 -5.69
CA ALA A 291 2.04 2.38 -6.80
C ALA A 291 2.19 3.89 -6.99
N ILE A 292 1.96 4.68 -5.94
CA ILE A 292 2.02 6.15 -6.02
C ILE A 292 2.93 6.70 -4.92
N GLN A 293 3.92 7.52 -5.31
CA GLN A 293 4.65 8.39 -4.39
C GLN A 293 4.14 9.83 -4.52
N ILE A 294 3.79 10.46 -3.40
CA ILE A 294 3.43 11.87 -3.31
C ILE A 294 4.53 12.60 -2.54
N ARG A 295 5.04 13.70 -3.09
CA ARG A 295 6.03 14.56 -2.41
C ARG A 295 5.35 15.76 -1.76
N GLN A 296 5.91 16.27 -0.67
CA GLN A 296 5.41 17.47 0.03
C GLN A 296 5.04 18.59 -0.94
N ALA A 297 3.83 19.15 -0.78
CA ALA A 297 3.39 20.32 -1.51
C ALA A 297 4.23 21.56 -1.17
N THR A 298 4.44 22.43 -2.17
CA THR A 298 5.29 23.62 -2.05
C THR A 298 4.61 24.82 -1.41
N ASP A 299 3.27 24.82 -1.35
CA ASP A 299 2.42 25.92 -0.89
C ASP A 299 1.63 25.59 0.38
N ALA A 300 1.84 24.42 0.97
CA ALA A 300 1.17 24.00 2.19
C ALA A 300 2.09 23.17 3.10
N THR A 301 1.92 23.35 4.42
CA THR A 301 2.57 22.55 5.44
C THR A 301 1.79 21.24 5.61
N ASP A 302 0.61 21.34 6.23
CA ASP A 302 -0.35 20.24 6.31
C ASP A 302 -1.44 20.44 5.25
N TYR A 303 -1.79 19.38 4.53
CA TYR A 303 -2.74 19.46 3.45
C TYR A 303 -3.45 18.13 3.21
N ARG A 304 -4.45 18.17 2.35
CA ARG A 304 -5.20 16.99 1.96
C ARG A 304 -5.27 16.83 0.46
N LEU A 305 -5.41 15.59 0.02
CA LEU A 305 -5.64 15.20 -1.37
C LEU A 305 -6.72 14.12 -1.42
N PHE A 306 -7.40 14.02 -2.56
CA PHE A 306 -8.40 13.00 -2.84
C PHE A 306 -7.80 11.96 -3.78
N ILE A 307 -7.98 10.68 -3.44
CA ILE A 307 -7.67 9.55 -4.31
C ILE A 307 -9.01 9.03 -4.81
N ASP A 308 -9.30 9.23 -6.09
CA ASP A 308 -10.66 9.08 -6.65
C ASP A 308 -10.76 7.92 -7.64
N ASN A 309 -11.52 6.90 -7.26
CA ASN A 309 -11.78 5.69 -8.04
C ASN A 309 -10.50 5.08 -8.64
N ILE A 310 -9.48 4.90 -7.81
CA ILE A 310 -8.22 4.20 -8.17
C ILE A 310 -8.22 2.85 -7.46
N ASN A 311 -8.00 1.78 -8.23
CA ASN A 311 -7.98 0.42 -7.71
C ASN A 311 -6.54 -0.03 -7.43
N PHE A 312 -6.28 -0.50 -6.21
CA PHE A 312 -5.00 -1.05 -5.80
C PHE A 312 -5.14 -2.54 -5.48
N VAL A 313 -4.47 -3.40 -6.24
CA VAL A 313 -4.50 -4.85 -6.01
C VAL A 313 -3.37 -5.25 -5.06
N ARG A 314 -3.76 -5.58 -3.83
CA ARG A 314 -2.83 -5.99 -2.78
C ARG A 314 -2.19 -7.35 -3.04
N ASP A 315 -0.85 -7.37 -3.05
CA ASP A 315 -0.07 -8.57 -2.77
C ASP A 315 0.20 -8.65 -1.27
N THR A 316 -0.56 -9.50 -0.57
CA THR A 316 -0.42 -9.69 0.89
C THR A 316 0.86 -10.41 1.29
N ALA A 317 1.59 -11.03 0.35
CA ALA A 317 2.84 -11.70 0.65
C ALA A 317 4.03 -10.73 0.73
N LEU A 318 3.88 -9.53 0.16
CA LEU A 318 4.94 -8.53 0.00
C LEU A 318 4.65 -7.18 0.66
N ASP A 319 3.42 -6.95 1.13
CA ASP A 319 2.94 -5.68 1.67
C ASP A 319 3.33 -4.49 0.77
N ASP A 320 2.89 -4.59 -0.49
CA ASP A 320 3.01 -3.56 -1.51
C ASP A 320 2.45 -2.23 -1.02
N ILE A 321 3.07 -1.11 -1.40
CA ILE A 321 2.67 0.22 -0.92
C ILE A 321 1.69 0.82 -1.92
N ALA A 322 0.43 1.08 -1.53
CA ALA A 322 -0.47 1.80 -2.43
C ALA A 322 -0.04 3.27 -2.57
N VAL A 323 0.23 3.92 -1.42
CA VAL A 323 0.63 5.32 -1.38
C VAL A 323 1.78 5.52 -0.42
N MET A 324 2.86 6.11 -0.93
CA MET A 324 4.00 6.57 -0.16
C MET A 324 4.01 8.10 -0.14
N TYR A 325 4.16 8.68 1.03
CA TYR A 325 4.31 10.12 1.19
C TYR A 325 5.73 10.50 1.65
N VAL A 326 6.37 11.38 0.89
CA VAL A 326 7.72 11.87 1.17
C VAL A 326 7.63 13.37 1.47
N GLY A 327 7.47 13.68 2.75
CA GLY A 327 7.43 15.04 3.27
C GLY A 327 7.51 15.05 4.79
N PRO A 328 7.95 16.16 5.42
CA PRO A 328 8.09 16.26 6.87
C PRO A 328 6.77 16.54 7.60
N ASN A 329 5.71 16.94 6.90
CA ASN A 329 4.44 17.39 7.50
C ASN A 329 3.33 16.34 7.38
N THR A 330 2.07 16.73 7.59
CA THR A 330 0.92 15.83 7.48
C THR A 330 0.25 15.92 6.11
N LEU A 331 0.13 14.78 5.45
CA LEU A 331 -0.77 14.59 4.31
C LEU A 331 -1.98 13.76 4.75
N THR A 332 -3.19 14.29 4.57
CA THR A 332 -4.42 13.51 4.66
C THR A 332 -4.88 13.09 3.27
N ILE A 333 -4.96 11.80 3.00
CA ILE A 333 -5.59 11.27 1.79
C ILE A 333 -7.03 10.84 2.10
N GLU A 334 -7.97 11.27 1.27
CA GLU A 334 -9.35 10.81 1.34
C GLU A 334 -9.59 9.78 0.22
N ASN A 335 -9.87 8.53 0.59
CA ASN A 335 -10.29 7.49 -0.34
C ASN A 335 -11.71 7.78 -0.80
N THR A 336 -11.85 8.10 -2.08
CA THR A 336 -13.09 8.55 -2.67
C THR A 336 -13.60 7.64 -3.77
N ASN A 337 -14.94 7.52 -3.83
CA ASN A 337 -15.66 6.86 -4.92
C ASN A 337 -15.19 5.42 -5.23
N GLY A 338 -14.86 4.66 -4.18
CA GLY A 338 -14.46 3.26 -4.30
C GLY A 338 -12.95 3.00 -4.37
N SER A 339 -12.11 4.04 -4.28
CA SER A 339 -10.66 3.84 -4.06
C SER A 339 -10.41 3.02 -2.79
N ASP A 340 -9.42 2.13 -2.87
CA ASP A 340 -9.09 1.17 -1.81
C ASP A 340 -7.60 1.24 -1.43
N ALA A 341 -7.04 2.45 -1.36
CA ALA A 341 -5.65 2.63 -0.94
C ALA A 341 -5.39 1.91 0.39
N TYR A 342 -4.45 0.97 0.37
CA TYR A 342 -4.00 0.17 1.51
C TYR A 342 -2.50 0.40 1.75
N GLN A 343 -1.97 -0.07 2.88
CA GLN A 343 -0.53 -0.06 3.19
C GLN A 343 0.19 1.27 2.82
N LEU A 344 0.14 2.21 3.74
CA LEU A 344 0.68 3.55 3.57
C LEU A 344 2.10 3.61 4.13
N ALA A 345 2.98 4.36 3.48
CA ALA A 345 4.36 4.53 3.92
C ALA A 345 4.77 6.00 4.01
N THR A 346 5.58 6.32 5.03
CA THR A 346 6.18 7.64 5.24
C THR A 346 7.66 7.50 5.61
N PRO A 347 8.52 7.09 4.65
CA PRO A 347 9.94 6.95 4.95
C PRO A 347 10.51 8.27 5.47
N VAL A 348 11.44 8.20 6.42
CA VAL A 348 12.08 9.37 7.05
C VAL A 348 12.77 10.25 6.00
N GLU A 349 13.22 9.65 4.91
CA GLU A 349 13.84 10.31 3.76
C GLU A 349 13.93 9.32 2.60
N VAL A 350 14.08 9.82 1.39
CA VAL A 350 14.32 9.01 0.18
C VAL A 350 15.51 9.61 -0.56
N ASP A 351 16.53 8.80 -0.78
CA ASP A 351 17.70 9.18 -1.58
C ASP A 351 17.46 8.76 -3.02
N LEU A 352 17.19 9.70 -3.93
CA LEU A 352 16.72 9.39 -5.28
C LEU A 352 17.82 8.77 -6.15
N ASP A 353 19.03 9.30 -6.07
CA ASP A 353 20.12 9.04 -7.02
C ASP A 353 21.50 8.94 -6.34
N GLY A 354 21.53 8.95 -5.00
CA GLY A 354 22.75 8.94 -4.22
C GLY A 354 23.32 10.33 -3.91
N SER A 355 22.69 11.39 -4.42
CA SER A 355 23.05 12.80 -4.20
C SER A 355 21.87 13.66 -3.78
N THR A 356 20.68 13.36 -4.29
CA THR A 356 19.44 14.08 -4.04
C THR A 356 18.61 13.37 -2.98
N VAL A 357 18.68 13.84 -1.74
CA VAL A 357 17.91 13.31 -0.62
C VAL A 357 16.68 14.17 -0.36
N LEU A 358 15.50 13.57 -0.45
CA LEU A 358 14.24 14.18 -0.06
C LEU A 358 13.98 13.89 1.42
N ALA A 359 13.71 14.94 2.20
CA ALA A 359 13.28 14.79 3.59
C ALA A 359 11.84 14.26 3.66
N GLY A 360 11.60 13.34 4.59
CA GLY A 360 10.30 12.73 4.86
C GLY A 360 10.03 12.66 6.36
N GLY A 361 9.45 11.54 6.81
CA GLY A 361 9.17 11.28 8.23
C GLY A 361 7.94 11.99 8.79
N GLY A 362 7.15 12.63 7.93
CA GLY A 362 5.85 13.18 8.27
C GLY A 362 4.79 12.11 8.50
N THR A 363 3.53 12.54 8.53
CA THR A 363 2.38 11.65 8.79
C THR A 363 1.50 11.54 7.55
N LEU A 364 1.10 10.33 7.20
CA LEU A 364 0.10 10.06 6.16
C LEU A 364 -1.16 9.50 6.83
N THR A 365 -2.24 10.27 6.79
CA THR A 365 -3.53 9.88 7.37
C THR A 365 -4.48 9.48 6.25
N LEU A 366 -5.16 8.35 6.42
CA LEU A 366 -6.19 7.90 5.49
C LEU A 366 -7.59 8.12 6.06
N VAL A 367 -8.45 8.76 5.27
CA VAL A 367 -9.88 8.90 5.53
C VAL A 367 -10.62 8.03 4.54
N GLU A 368 -11.30 7.00 5.04
CA GLU A 368 -12.12 6.11 4.24
C GLU A 368 -13.57 6.60 4.14
N LYS A 369 -14.36 5.91 3.32
CA LYS A 369 -15.83 6.10 3.23
C LYS A 369 -16.22 7.54 2.89
N THR A 370 -15.50 8.10 1.92
CA THR A 370 -15.75 9.42 1.38
C THR A 370 -16.28 9.31 -0.05
N ILE A 371 -17.28 10.11 -0.37
CA ILE A 371 -17.73 10.32 -1.75
C ILE A 371 -17.29 11.71 -2.17
N ARG A 372 -16.77 11.85 -3.38
CA ARG A 372 -16.38 13.14 -3.96
C ARG A 372 -17.18 13.41 -5.23
N TYR A 373 -17.75 14.60 -5.34
CA TYR A 373 -18.41 15.04 -6.57
C TYR A 373 -17.90 16.39 -7.05
N ILE A 374 -17.34 16.36 -8.25
CA ILE A 374 -16.89 17.53 -9.01
C ILE A 374 -17.99 18.13 -9.90
N ALA A 375 -19.17 17.49 -9.95
CA ALA A 375 -20.34 17.95 -10.69
C ALA A 375 -21.56 18.10 -9.76
N ALA A 376 -22.49 18.96 -10.14
CA ALA A 376 -23.74 19.20 -9.41
C ALA A 376 -24.90 18.33 -9.95
N GLY A 377 -26.03 18.35 -9.25
CA GLY A 377 -27.25 17.63 -9.66
C GLY A 377 -27.24 16.14 -9.30
N ILE A 378 -26.40 15.73 -8.36
CA ILE A 378 -26.21 14.33 -8.01
C ILE A 378 -27.25 13.87 -6.99
N THR A 379 -27.77 12.65 -7.19
CA THR A 379 -28.59 11.94 -6.20
C THR A 379 -27.84 10.73 -5.65
N VAL A 380 -27.63 10.71 -4.34
CA VAL A 380 -27.02 9.61 -3.60
C VAL A 380 -28.12 8.82 -2.90
N THR A 381 -28.20 7.51 -3.14
CA THR A 381 -29.25 6.65 -2.56
C THR A 381 -28.63 5.57 -1.70
N ASN A 382 -29.06 5.46 -0.43
CA ASN A 382 -28.65 4.42 0.52
C ASN A 382 -27.13 4.19 0.62
N SER A 383 -26.33 5.26 0.46
CA SER A 383 -24.87 5.16 0.54
C SER A 383 -24.43 4.70 1.94
N GLN A 384 -23.39 3.87 1.94
CA GLN A 384 -22.68 3.40 3.14
C GLN A 384 -21.47 4.29 3.49
N ASP A 385 -21.22 5.33 2.69
CA ASP A 385 -20.19 6.30 2.95
C ASP A 385 -20.65 7.29 4.01
N THR A 386 -19.70 7.72 4.83
CA THR A 386 -19.97 8.58 5.99
C THR A 386 -19.68 10.05 5.71
N LYS A 387 -18.90 10.34 4.65
CA LYS A 387 -18.52 11.69 4.26
C LYS A 387 -18.80 11.93 2.78
N MET A 388 -19.28 13.12 2.45
CA MET A 388 -19.47 13.59 1.08
C MET A 388 -18.81 14.95 0.92
N VAL A 389 -17.98 15.10 -0.10
CA VAL A 389 -17.31 16.34 -0.47
C VAL A 389 -17.80 16.79 -1.83
N VAL A 390 -18.19 18.06 -1.95
CA VAL A 390 -18.67 18.64 -3.21
C VAL A 390 -17.84 19.84 -3.63
N GLU A 391 -17.51 19.88 -4.92
CA GLU A 391 -16.69 20.95 -5.52
C GLU A 391 -17.47 21.82 -6.50
N ALA A 392 -18.69 21.44 -6.85
CA ALA A 392 -19.54 22.22 -7.74
C ALA A 392 -20.70 22.88 -6.98
N VAL A 393 -20.99 24.11 -7.38
CA VAL A 393 -22.19 24.85 -6.94
C VAL A 393 -23.42 24.18 -7.54
N GLY A 394 -24.48 24.03 -6.75
CA GLY A 394 -25.76 23.51 -7.22
C GLY A 394 -26.53 22.72 -6.17
N SER A 395 -27.34 21.77 -6.63
CA SER A 395 -28.18 20.95 -5.76
C SER A 395 -27.70 19.50 -5.71
N TYR A 396 -27.77 18.91 -4.52
CA TYR A 396 -27.45 17.52 -4.24
C TYR A 396 -28.59 16.89 -3.46
N THR A 397 -28.91 15.64 -3.73
CA THR A 397 -29.97 14.91 -3.05
C THR A 397 -29.41 13.67 -2.37
N ILE A 398 -29.72 13.48 -1.08
CA ILE A 398 -29.40 12.27 -0.32
C ILE A 398 -30.71 11.60 0.06
N SER A 399 -30.88 10.36 -0.38
CA SER A 399 -32.04 9.52 -0.12
C SER A 399 -31.63 8.31 0.71
N GLY A 400 -31.91 8.31 2.01
CA GLY A 400 -31.47 7.27 2.95
C GLY A 400 -29.95 7.23 3.15
N GLY A 401 -29.44 6.13 3.71
CA GLY A 401 -28.01 5.91 3.95
C GLY A 401 -27.49 6.45 5.30
N ILE A 402 -26.17 6.41 5.48
CA ILE A 402 -25.50 6.75 6.75
C ILE A 402 -24.56 7.96 6.66
N LEU A 403 -24.80 8.86 5.72
CA LEU A 403 -23.96 10.05 5.58
C LEU A 403 -24.00 10.91 6.85
N GLN A 404 -22.83 11.17 7.44
CA GLN A 404 -22.68 11.93 8.68
C GLN A 404 -22.08 13.32 8.45
N THR A 405 -21.25 13.48 7.41
CA THR A 405 -20.57 14.74 7.10
C THR A 405 -20.82 15.13 5.65
N PHE A 406 -21.22 16.38 5.45
CA PHE A 406 -21.32 17.00 4.13
C PHE A 406 -20.41 18.23 4.09
N GLU A 407 -19.45 18.21 3.19
CA GLU A 407 -18.44 19.25 3.07
C GLU A 407 -18.54 19.97 1.72
N ASN A 408 -18.75 21.28 1.77
CA ASN A 408 -18.83 22.14 0.59
C ASN A 408 -17.53 22.92 0.38
N ILE A 409 -16.80 22.54 -0.66
CA ILE A 409 -15.55 23.19 -1.11
C ILE A 409 -15.70 23.91 -2.45
N SER A 410 -16.93 24.11 -2.92
CA SER A 410 -17.21 24.72 -4.23
C SER A 410 -16.93 26.23 -4.33
N GLY A 411 -16.71 26.90 -3.20
CA GLY A 411 -16.58 28.36 -3.13
C GLY A 411 -17.91 29.10 -3.34
N GLY A 412 -19.05 28.40 -3.29
CA GLY A 412 -20.37 29.00 -3.53
C GLY A 412 -21.54 28.32 -2.83
N ALA A 413 -22.75 28.67 -3.26
CA ALA A 413 -23.99 28.26 -2.62
C ALA A 413 -24.45 26.86 -3.09
N VAL A 414 -24.59 25.93 -2.14
CA VAL A 414 -25.07 24.57 -2.38
C VAL A 414 -26.41 24.36 -1.69
N THR A 415 -27.31 23.61 -2.33
CA THR A 415 -28.55 23.10 -1.71
C THR A 415 -28.44 21.59 -1.51
N LEU A 416 -28.63 21.14 -0.28
CA LEU A 416 -28.64 19.73 0.10
C LEU A 416 -30.07 19.28 0.42
N ASN A 417 -30.65 18.46 -0.44
CA ASN A 417 -31.96 17.87 -0.24
C ASN A 417 -31.83 16.51 0.46
N LEU A 418 -32.49 16.33 1.59
CA LEU A 418 -32.52 15.09 2.35
C LEU A 418 -33.91 14.46 2.23
N SER A 419 -33.96 13.17 1.91
CA SER A 419 -35.20 12.41 1.74
C SER A 419 -35.08 10.98 2.26
N ASN A 420 -36.21 10.29 2.36
CA ASN A 420 -36.29 8.85 2.67
C ASN A 420 -35.50 8.43 3.92
N GLY A 421 -35.53 9.25 4.98
CA GLY A 421 -34.90 8.93 6.25
C GLY A 421 -33.39 9.19 6.29
N ALA A 422 -32.82 9.90 5.32
CA ALA A 422 -31.43 10.36 5.39
C ALA A 422 -31.20 11.18 6.68
N ALA A 423 -30.12 10.90 7.39
CA ALA A 423 -29.73 11.70 8.54
C ALA A 423 -29.35 13.12 8.10
N THR A 424 -29.58 14.13 8.96
CA THR A 424 -29.03 15.47 8.74
C THR A 424 -27.53 15.43 9.03
N PRO A 425 -26.66 15.63 8.02
CA PRO A 425 -25.22 15.57 8.26
C PRO A 425 -24.72 16.84 8.95
N THR A 426 -23.56 16.73 9.59
CA THR A 426 -22.76 17.89 9.98
C THR A 426 -22.29 18.60 8.72
N ILE A 427 -22.56 19.90 8.63
CA ILE A 427 -22.19 20.71 7.48
C ILE A 427 -20.84 21.40 7.76
N ILE A 428 -19.89 21.20 6.85
CA ILE A 428 -18.61 21.91 6.82
C ILE A 428 -18.59 22.76 5.55
N ASN A 429 -18.38 24.07 5.69
CA ASN A 429 -18.24 24.97 4.54
C ASN A 429 -16.83 25.56 4.53
N SER A 430 -16.17 25.49 3.38
CA SER A 430 -14.96 26.27 3.11
C SER A 430 -15.27 27.77 3.04
N SER A 431 -14.22 28.60 3.04
CA SER A 431 -14.36 30.06 2.88
C SER A 431 -15.13 30.40 1.59
N GLY A 432 -16.15 31.25 1.71
CA GLY A 432 -17.01 31.67 0.60
C GLY A 432 -18.13 30.69 0.24
N SER A 433 -18.16 29.49 0.84
CA SER A 433 -19.20 28.48 0.61
C SER A 433 -20.35 28.59 1.59
N THR A 434 -21.57 28.32 1.13
CA THR A 434 -22.76 28.21 2.00
C THR A 434 -23.59 27.01 1.61
N THR A 435 -24.12 26.27 2.57
CA THR A 435 -24.98 25.11 2.29
C THR A 435 -26.35 25.30 2.95
N ALA A 436 -27.40 25.28 2.13
CA ALA A 436 -28.79 25.24 2.59
C ALA A 436 -29.26 23.78 2.65
N VAL A 437 -29.74 23.33 3.81
CA VAL A 437 -30.26 21.96 3.98
C VAL A 437 -31.78 21.99 3.91
N LEU A 438 -32.35 21.22 2.99
CA LEU A 438 -33.79 21.03 2.81
C LEU A 438 -34.13 19.59 3.16
N THR A 439 -35.02 19.38 4.12
CA THR A 439 -35.54 18.06 4.47
C THR A 439 -36.91 17.84 3.85
N SER A 440 -37.21 16.60 3.48
CA SER A 440 -38.51 16.20 2.96
C SER A 440 -39.05 15.01 3.74
N ALA A 441 -40.34 15.07 4.07
CA ALA A 441 -41.07 14.03 4.76
C ALA A 441 -42.20 13.51 3.87
N THR A 442 -42.44 12.20 3.91
CA THR A 442 -43.57 11.57 3.25
C THR A 442 -44.63 11.26 4.30
N ILE A 443 -45.83 11.81 4.16
CA ILE A 443 -46.97 11.43 4.99
C ILE A 443 -47.83 10.47 4.17
N THR A 444 -48.04 9.26 4.67
CA THR A 444 -48.95 8.28 4.09
C THR A 444 -50.12 8.05 5.02
N ILE A 445 -51.33 8.22 4.49
CA ILE A 445 -52.59 7.97 5.20
C ILE A 445 -53.20 6.70 4.61
N THR A 446 -53.37 5.68 5.43
CA THR A 446 -53.96 4.37 5.05
C THR A 446 -55.32 4.18 5.71
N GLY A 447 -56.02 3.10 5.38
CA GLY A 447 -57.33 2.79 5.98
C GLY A 447 -58.47 3.67 5.46
N LEU A 448 -58.28 4.26 4.27
CA LEU A 448 -59.24 5.16 3.67
C LEU A 448 -60.26 4.40 2.82
N THR A 449 -61.52 4.82 2.88
CA THR A 449 -62.60 4.29 2.07
C THR A 449 -62.78 5.15 0.84
N THR A 450 -62.74 4.55 -0.36
CA THR A 450 -62.79 5.22 -1.67
C THR A 450 -63.73 6.42 -1.70
N GLY A 451 -63.23 7.59 -2.09
CA GLY A 451 -64.00 8.84 -2.11
C GLY A 451 -63.98 9.61 -0.79
N SER A 452 -63.17 9.20 0.19
CA SER A 452 -62.92 10.00 1.39
C SER A 452 -62.16 11.28 1.05
N ARG A 453 -62.54 12.40 1.65
CA ARG A 453 -61.74 13.63 1.64
C ARG A 453 -60.72 13.57 2.75
N VAL A 454 -59.45 13.78 2.40
CA VAL A 454 -58.31 13.82 3.31
C VAL A 454 -57.77 15.23 3.34
N LYS A 455 -57.72 15.82 4.53
CA LYS A 455 -57.09 17.10 4.79
C LYS A 455 -55.95 16.91 5.78
N VAL A 456 -54.76 17.40 5.44
CA VAL A 456 -53.61 17.42 6.35
C VAL A 456 -53.26 18.87 6.63
N THR A 457 -53.16 19.22 7.91
CA THR A 457 -52.83 20.56 8.38
C THR A 457 -51.64 20.53 9.31
N ARG A 458 -50.79 21.54 9.22
CA ARG A 458 -49.74 21.78 10.20
C ARG A 458 -50.36 22.27 11.51
N ASP A 459 -49.91 21.74 12.63
CA ASP A 459 -50.46 22.15 13.93
C ASP A 459 -49.94 23.52 14.37
N ASP A 460 -48.76 23.92 13.89
CA ASP A 460 -48.13 25.20 14.25
C ASP A 460 -48.80 26.44 13.66
N THR A 461 -49.41 26.31 12.49
CA THR A 461 -49.90 27.43 11.67
C THR A 461 -51.31 27.20 11.15
N SER A 462 -51.87 26.00 11.34
CA SER A 462 -53.12 25.55 10.70
C SER A 462 -53.10 25.57 9.17
N ALA A 463 -51.93 25.76 8.55
CA ALA A 463 -51.79 25.76 7.10
C ALA A 463 -52.05 24.36 6.55
N VAL A 464 -52.85 24.29 5.47
CA VAL A 464 -53.20 23.04 4.80
C VAL A 464 -52.04 22.61 3.91
N ILE A 465 -51.50 21.42 4.15
CA ILE A 465 -50.42 20.82 3.35
C ILE A 465 -50.90 19.74 2.38
N LEU A 466 -52.09 19.18 2.60
CA LEU A 466 -52.80 18.34 1.64
C LEU A 466 -54.31 18.57 1.77
N ASN A 467 -55.00 18.63 0.64
CA ASN A 467 -56.46 18.57 0.57
C ASN A 467 -56.84 17.78 -0.68
N ALA A 468 -57.15 16.51 -0.51
CA ALA A 468 -57.35 15.58 -1.62
C ALA A 468 -58.58 14.69 -1.40
N ILE A 469 -59.05 14.06 -2.48
CA ILE A 469 -60.01 12.96 -2.43
C ILE A 469 -59.23 11.68 -2.69
N GLU A 470 -59.39 10.68 -1.84
CA GLU A 470 -58.75 9.38 -2.00
C GLU A 470 -59.48 8.52 -3.05
N VAL A 471 -58.70 7.76 -3.83
CA VAL A 471 -59.17 7.02 -5.01
C VAL A 471 -58.71 5.54 -5.02
N GLY A 472 -58.03 5.05 -3.98
CA GLY A 472 -57.43 3.70 -3.96
C GLY A 472 -56.99 3.16 -2.58
N GLY A 473 -57.71 3.46 -1.50
CA GLY A 473 -57.45 3.00 -0.13
C GLY A 473 -56.44 3.81 0.68
N GLN A 474 -55.73 4.74 0.02
CA GLN A 474 -54.65 5.53 0.64
C GLN A 474 -54.51 6.93 0.02
N ALA A 475 -53.91 7.84 0.77
CA ALA A 475 -53.44 9.14 0.31
C ALA A 475 -52.00 9.34 0.75
N SER A 476 -51.15 9.90 -0.10
CA SER A 476 -49.75 10.18 0.26
C SER A 476 -49.36 11.57 -0.24
N LEU A 477 -48.50 12.24 0.51
CA LEU A 477 -47.95 13.54 0.15
C LEU A 477 -46.46 13.60 0.52
N ILE A 478 -45.67 14.30 -0.28
CA ILE A 478 -44.30 14.68 0.06
C ILE A 478 -44.33 16.15 0.47
N THR A 479 -43.79 16.48 1.64
CA THR A 479 -43.79 17.83 2.20
C THR A 479 -42.41 18.19 2.74
N SER A 480 -42.03 19.46 2.66
CA SER A 480 -40.85 19.98 3.35
C SER A 480 -41.13 20.32 4.83
N TYR A 481 -42.37 20.14 5.27
CA TYR A 481 -42.74 20.37 6.67
C TYR A 481 -42.21 19.23 7.54
N THR A 482 -41.41 19.58 8.54
CA THR A 482 -41.05 18.72 9.68
C THR A 482 -41.71 19.28 10.93
N GLY A 483 -42.61 18.52 11.54
CA GLY A 483 -43.36 18.94 12.71
C GLY A 483 -44.64 18.13 12.90
N ILE A 484 -45.45 18.52 13.88
CA ILE A 484 -46.70 17.84 14.20
C ILE A 484 -47.77 18.27 13.19
N PHE A 485 -48.52 17.30 12.68
CA PHE A 485 -49.60 17.52 11.75
C PHE A 485 -50.86 16.78 12.19
N THR A 486 -51.99 17.38 11.86
CA THR A 486 -53.32 16.79 12.03
C THR A 486 -53.83 16.31 10.67
N VAL A 487 -54.43 15.12 10.66
CA VAL A 487 -55.15 14.54 9.52
C VAL A 487 -56.62 14.50 9.87
N THR A 488 -57.45 15.11 9.02
CA THR A 488 -58.91 15.00 9.07
C THR A 488 -59.38 14.22 7.86
N VAL A 489 -60.15 13.16 8.10
CA VAL A 489 -60.74 12.32 7.04
C VAL A 489 -62.25 12.36 7.16
N ARG A 490 -62.94 12.69 6.07
CA ARG A 490 -64.41 12.73 6.02
C ARG A 490 -64.95 12.14 4.73
N LYS A 491 -65.98 11.29 4.83
CA LYS A 491 -66.70 10.74 3.68
C LYS A 491 -68.19 11.06 3.80
N ALA A 492 -68.62 12.14 3.13
CA ALA A 492 -69.98 12.68 3.27
C ALA A 492 -70.74 12.83 1.94
N SER A 493 -70.12 12.52 0.80
CA SER A 493 -70.72 12.78 -0.52
C SER A 493 -71.59 11.65 -1.08
N THR A 494 -71.44 10.42 -0.58
CA THR A 494 -72.16 9.22 -1.05
C THR A 494 -72.13 8.11 0.00
N ALA A 495 -73.24 7.37 0.16
CA ALA A 495 -73.31 6.21 1.04
C ALA A 495 -72.26 5.13 0.66
N PRO A 496 -71.70 4.39 1.63
CA PRO A 496 -71.91 4.53 3.07
C PRO A 496 -71.24 5.79 3.64
N TYR A 497 -71.93 6.43 4.59
CA TYR A 497 -71.44 7.60 5.33
C TYR A 497 -70.54 7.17 6.48
N TYR A 498 -69.53 7.97 6.78
CA TYR A 498 -68.58 7.71 7.87
C TYR A 498 -68.45 8.94 8.74
N LYS A 499 -68.24 8.72 10.04
CA LYS A 499 -67.89 9.77 11.00
C LYS A 499 -66.59 10.44 10.58
N GLU A 500 -66.47 11.73 10.90
CA GLU A 500 -65.21 12.44 10.72
C GLU A 500 -64.16 11.82 11.65
N TRP A 501 -63.06 11.37 11.06
CA TRP A 501 -61.91 10.86 11.80
C TRP A 501 -60.84 11.95 11.88
N ILE A 502 -60.32 12.17 13.08
CA ILE A 502 -59.22 13.08 13.34
C ILE A 502 -58.11 12.28 14.00
N GLY A 503 -56.92 12.35 13.42
CA GLY A 503 -55.70 11.87 14.03
C GLY A 503 -54.53 12.72 13.55
N GLY A 504 -53.33 12.19 13.65
CA GLY A 504 -52.15 12.95 13.28
C GLY A 504 -50.88 12.18 13.55
N GLY A 505 -49.76 12.86 13.35
CA GLY A 505 -48.45 12.35 13.65
C GLY A 505 -47.44 13.48 13.68
N SER A 506 -46.17 13.12 13.87
CA SER A 506 -45.07 14.02 13.59
C SER A 506 -44.38 13.59 12.30
N THR A 507 -44.03 14.57 11.48
CA THR A 507 -43.11 14.39 10.36
C THR A 507 -41.70 14.64 10.87
N ALA A 508 -40.85 13.64 10.73
CA ALA A 508 -39.40 13.80 10.72
C ALA A 508 -38.91 13.54 9.28
N ASN A 509 -37.60 13.66 9.05
CA ASN A 509 -37.03 13.27 7.77
C ASN A 509 -37.31 11.77 7.53
N GLY A 510 -38.12 11.42 6.54
CA GLY A 510 -38.59 10.04 6.31
C GLY A 510 -40.11 9.91 6.15
N SER A 511 -40.61 8.68 6.33
CA SER A 511 -42.02 8.33 6.10
C SER A 511 -42.79 8.20 7.41
N THR A 512 -43.85 8.99 7.57
CA THR A 512 -44.83 8.83 8.64
C THR A 512 -46.09 8.19 8.07
N SER A 513 -46.50 7.05 8.61
CA SER A 513 -47.75 6.39 8.25
C SER A 513 -48.81 6.64 9.33
N VAL A 514 -50.01 7.04 8.91
CA VAL A 514 -51.16 7.27 9.78
C VAL A 514 -52.31 6.40 9.28
N ASN A 515 -52.83 5.52 10.13
CA ASN A 515 -53.96 4.67 9.78
C ASN A 515 -55.28 5.33 10.21
N ALA A 516 -56.12 5.71 9.25
CA ALA A 516 -57.44 6.24 9.52
C ALA A 516 -58.38 5.09 9.92
N LEU A 517 -58.90 5.15 11.15
CA LEU A 517 -59.89 4.20 11.65
C LEU A 517 -61.29 4.74 11.34
N GLN A 518 -61.70 4.65 10.07
CA GLN A 518 -63.01 5.17 9.67
C GLN A 518 -64.13 4.26 10.17
N GLU A 519 -65.03 4.84 10.96
CA GLU A 519 -66.23 4.18 11.49
C GLU A 519 -67.47 4.61 10.71
N LEU A 520 -68.35 3.66 10.40
CA LEU A 520 -69.65 3.94 9.81
C LEU A 520 -70.47 4.85 10.73
N ASP A 521 -71.16 5.83 10.14
CA ASP A 521 -72.03 6.76 10.87
C ASP A 521 -73.35 6.13 11.28
#